data_AF-A0A6B0WK67-F1
#
_entry.id   AF-A0A6B0WK67-F1
#
_cell.length_a   1.000
_cell.length_b   1.000
_cell.length_c   1.000
_cell.angle_alpha   90.00
_cell.angle_beta   90.00
_cell.angle_gamma   90.00
#
_symmetry.space_group_name_H-M   'P 1'
#
loop_
_entity.id
_entity.type
_entity.pdbx_description
1 polymer ?
#
loop_
_entity_poly.entity_id
_entity_poly.type
_entity_poly.pdbx_seq_one_letter_code
_entity_poly.pdbx_strand_id
1 'polypeptide(L)' 'MNGLRLEFQDRVNFVILDYARSADRALARDLELDYHPNFATIAPNSDDVQRRLHTAPRPGELREMIEDILEEYGGS' A
#
# COMPACT_ATOMS: atom_id res chain seq x y z
N MET A 1 -13.39 -0.70 7.17
CA MET A 1 -12.00 -0.92 6.72
C MET A 1 -11.65 -2.40 6.48
N ASN A 2 -12.32 -3.39 7.09
CA ASN A 2 -12.00 -4.82 6.86
C ASN A 2 -12.50 -5.42 5.53
N GLY A 3 -13.33 -4.71 4.76
CA GLY A 3 -13.89 -5.24 3.51
C GLY A 3 -12.84 -5.47 2.43
N LEU A 4 -11.97 -4.47 2.17
CA LEU A 4 -10.96 -4.57 1.10
C LEU A 4 -9.95 -5.69 1.36
N ARG A 5 -9.50 -5.85 2.62
CA ARG A 5 -8.60 -6.96 2.96
C ARG A 5 -9.26 -8.31 2.67
N LEU A 6 -10.49 -8.53 3.14
CA LEU A 6 -11.19 -9.80 2.89
C LEU A 6 -11.39 -10.09 1.40
N GLU A 7 -11.62 -9.05 0.60
CA GLU A 7 -11.88 -9.17 -0.84
C GLU A 7 -10.61 -9.38 -1.69
N PHE A 8 -9.48 -8.82 -1.27
CA PHE A 8 -8.26 -8.78 -2.07
C PHE A 8 -7.07 -9.53 -1.47
N GLN A 9 -7.17 -10.07 -0.24
CA GLN A 9 -6.04 -10.75 0.43
C GLN A 9 -5.45 -11.95 -0.32
N ASP A 10 -6.23 -12.60 -1.19
CA ASP A 10 -5.73 -13.72 -2.00
C ASP A 10 -4.87 -13.26 -3.20
N ARG A 11 -4.88 -11.95 -3.50
CA ARG A 11 -4.23 -11.35 -4.67
C ARG A 11 -3.23 -10.25 -4.32
N VAL A 12 -3.42 -9.58 -3.17
CA VAL A 12 -2.59 -8.46 -2.72
C VAL A 12 -2.23 -8.64 -1.25
N ASN A 13 -0.96 -8.37 -0.93
CA ASN A 13 -0.49 -8.34 0.45
C ASN A 13 -0.77 -6.97 1.09
N PHE A 14 -1.44 -6.98 2.24
CA PHE A 14 -1.64 -5.78 3.05
C PHE A 14 -0.57 -5.71 4.13
N VAL A 15 0.33 -4.73 4.03
CA VAL A 15 1.39 -4.49 5.00
C VAL A 15 1.07 -3.23 5.81
N ILE A 16 1.19 -3.31 7.13
CA ILE A 16 1.05 -2.16 8.04
C ILE A 16 2.41 -1.94 8.69
N LEU A 17 2.96 -0.73 8.55
CA LEU A 17 4.22 -0.34 9.16
C LEU A 17 3.95 0.38 10.48
N ASP A 18 4.48 -0.16 11.58
CA ASP A 18 4.40 0.43 12.92
C ASP A 18 5.62 1.33 13.18
N TYR A 19 5.44 2.64 13.12
CA TYR A 19 6.54 3.62 13.25
C TYR A 19 7.22 3.63 14.63
N ALA A 20 6.62 2.99 15.63
CA ALA A 20 7.29 2.77 16.92
C ALA A 20 8.43 1.74 16.80
N ARG A 21 8.38 0.85 15.80
CA ARG A 21 9.40 -0.14 15.52
C ARG A 21 10.46 0.44 14.60
N SER A 22 11.72 0.31 14.99
CA SER A 22 12.85 0.87 14.25
C SER A 22 12.97 0.30 12.83
N ALA A 23 12.67 -0.99 12.63
CA ALA A 23 12.72 -1.65 11.34
C ALA A 23 11.65 -1.11 10.38
N ASP A 24 10.39 -1.04 10.82
CA ASP A 24 9.27 -0.54 10.01
C ASP A 24 9.46 0.94 9.66
N ARG A 25 9.99 1.75 10.59
CA ARG A 25 10.34 3.15 10.33
C ARG A 25 11.49 3.29 9.33
N ALA A 26 12.49 2.41 9.39
CA ALA A 26 13.58 2.40 8.42
C ALA A 26 13.03 2.07 7.02
N LEU A 27 12.21 1.02 6.91
CA LEU A 27 11.55 0.65 5.67
C LEU A 27 10.65 1.76 5.12
N ALA A 28 9.85 2.42 5.98
CA ALA A 28 9.03 3.56 5.57
C ALA A 28 9.89 4.68 4.97
N ARG A 29 11.05 4.97 5.59
CA ARG A 29 11.99 5.98 5.09
C ARG A 29 12.64 5.59 3.77
N ASP A 30 13.04 4.33 3.62
CA ASP A 30 13.64 3.81 2.39
C ASP A 30 12.65 3.89 1.21
N LEU A 31 11.35 3.72 1.50
CA LEU A 31 10.26 3.88 0.54
C LEU A 31 9.77 5.35 0.39
N GLU A 32 10.43 6.31 1.04
CA GLU A 32 10.08 7.74 1.09
C GLU A 32 8.65 8.01 1.62
N LEU A 33 8.18 7.17 2.54
CA LEU A 33 6.91 7.30 3.23
C LEU A 33 7.14 8.02 4.57
N ASP A 34 7.39 9.33 4.54
CA ASP A 34 7.78 10.07 5.76
C ASP A 34 6.61 10.74 6.51
N TYR A 35 5.41 10.72 5.94
CA TYR A 35 4.20 11.34 6.50
C TYR A 35 3.27 10.31 7.14
N HIS A 36 2.46 10.74 8.11
CA HIS A 36 1.43 9.89 8.72
C HIS A 36 0.07 10.62 8.78
N PRO A 37 -1.03 10.02 8.30
CA PRO A 37 -1.10 8.70 7.65
C PRO A 37 -0.53 8.73 6.22
N ASN A 38 0.00 7.59 5.76
CA ASN A 38 0.47 7.43 4.38
C ASN A 38 0.13 6.03 3.87
N PHE A 39 -0.29 5.94 2.62
CA PHE A 39 -0.71 4.71 1.94
C PHE A 39 0.03 4.62 0.62
N ALA A 40 0.54 3.44 0.31
CA ALA A 40 1.28 3.22 -0.92
C ALA A 40 0.97 1.84 -1.52
N THR A 41 1.05 1.77 -2.84
CA THR A 41 1.12 0.50 -3.57
C THR A 41 2.54 0.30 -4.07
N ILE A 42 3.04 -0.93 -3.95
CA ILE A 42 4.42 -1.30 -4.29
C ILE A 42 4.35 -2.41 -5.33
N ALA A 43 5.14 -2.28 -6.40
CA ALA A 43 5.19 -3.29 -7.45
C ALA A 43 5.64 -4.65 -6.89
N PRO A 44 5.16 -5.77 -7.46
CA PRO A 44 5.54 -7.09 -6.97
C PRO A 44 7.05 -7.32 -7.13
N ASN A 45 7.68 -7.90 -6.11
CA ASN A 45 9.11 -8.22 -6.07
C ASN A 45 10.04 -7.01 -6.29
N SER A 46 9.59 -5.82 -5.90
CA SER A 46 10.31 -4.56 -6.06
C SER A 46 10.14 -3.67 -4.81
N ASP A 47 10.95 -2.62 -4.71
CA ASP A 47 10.76 -1.46 -3.82
C ASP A 47 10.12 -0.27 -4.55
N ASP A 48 9.76 -0.44 -5.82
CA ASP A 48 9.18 0.60 -6.66
C ASP A 48 7.74 0.95 -6.25
N VAL A 49 7.57 2.18 -5.75
CA VAL A 49 6.28 2.70 -5.29
C VAL A 49 5.49 3.28 -6.45
N GLN A 50 4.38 2.63 -6.81
CA GLN A 50 3.57 3.00 -7.96
C GLN A 50 2.67 4.21 -7.67
N ARG A 51 2.04 4.22 -6.49
CA ARG A 51 1.10 5.28 -6.08
C ARG A 51 1.19 5.53 -4.59
N ARG A 52 1.02 6.79 -4.19
CA ARG A 52 1.07 7.25 -2.79
C ARG A 52 -0.12 8.15 -2.46
N LEU A 53 -0.60 8.07 -1.22
CA LEU A 53 -1.54 9.02 -0.62
C LEU A 53 -0.96 9.52 0.70
N HIS A 54 -0.73 10.82 0.82
CA HIS A 54 -0.16 11.45 2.02
C HIS A 54 -1.22 11.94 3.03
N THR A 55 -2.48 11.56 2.81
CA THR A 55 -3.61 11.94 3.65
C THR A 55 -4.54 10.76 3.84
N ALA A 56 -5.53 10.91 4.73
CA ALA A 56 -6.61 9.94 4.79
C ALA A 56 -7.30 9.80 3.41
N PRO A 57 -7.51 8.56 2.92
CA PRO A 57 -8.10 8.31 1.62
C PRO A 57 -9.58 8.68 1.64
N ARG A 58 -10.05 9.22 0.52
CA ARG A 58 -11.47 9.42 0.22
C ARG A 58 -12.14 8.07 0.00
N PRO A 59 -13.48 7.99 0.14
CA PRO A 59 -14.22 6.78 -0.20
C PRO A 59 -13.88 6.32 -1.63
N GLY A 60 -13.43 5.07 -1.79
CA GLY A 60 -13.08 4.48 -3.08
C GLY A 60 -11.59 4.49 -3.42
N GLU A 61 -10.81 5.49 -2.96
CA GLU A 61 -9.41 5.65 -3.42
C GLU A 61 -8.53 4.44 -3.11
N LEU A 62 -8.67 3.81 -1.94
CA LEU A 62 -7.90 2.60 -1.62
C LEU A 62 -8.29 1.41 -2.51
N ARG A 63 -9.56 1.32 -2.93
CA ARG A 63 -10.00 0.27 -3.86
C ARG A 63 -9.38 0.51 -5.23
N GLU A 64 -9.50 1.73 -5.75
CA GLU A 64 -8.90 2.12 -7.03
C GLU A 64 -7.40 1.81 -7.04
N MET A 65 -6.66 2.18 -6.00
CA MET A 65 -5.23 1.84 -5.88
C MET A 65 -4.95 0.33 -5.98
N ILE A 66 -5.81 -0.51 -5.39
CA ILE A 66 -5.67 -1.97 -5.44
C ILE A 66 -6.03 -2.50 -6.83
N GLU A 67 -7.08 -1.98 -7.43
CA GLU A 67 -7.53 -2.39 -8.76
C GLU A 67 -6.51 -1.98 -9.84
N ASP A 68 -5.93 -0.77 -9.75
CA ASP A 68 -4.86 -0.28 -10.63
C ASP A 68 -3.66 -1.24 -10.61
N ILE A 69 -3.18 -1.63 -9.42
CA ILE A 69 -2.00 -2.51 -9.33
C ILE A 69 -2.31 -3.95 -9.77
N LEU A 70 -3.56 -4.41 -9.64
CA LEU A 70 -4.00 -5.70 -10.15
C LEU A 70 -4.18 -5.69 -11.67
N GLU A 71 -4.65 -4.58 -12.25
CA GLU A 71 -4.73 -4.42 -13.70
C GLU A 71 -3.33 -4.43 -14.33
N GLU A 72 -2.37 -3.77 -13.70
CA GLU A 72 -1.00 -3.67 -14.22
C GLU A 72 -0.17 -4.95 -13.99
N TYR A 73 -0.30 -5.60 -12.82
CA TYR A 73 0.59 -6.70 -12.42
C TYR A 73 -0.11 -8.02 -12.06
N GLY A 74 -1.45 -8.06 -12.03
CA GLY A 74 -2.21 -9.22 -11.55
C GLY A 74 -2.19 -10.44 -12.47
N GLY A 75 -1.73 -10.29 -13.72
CA GLY A 75 -1.76 -11.34 -14.74
C GLY A 75 -3.18 -11.67 -15.22
N SER A 76 -3.30 -12.13 -16.46
CA SER A 76 -4.56 -12.59 -17.06
C SER A 76 -4.97 -13.99 -16.60
#